data_AF-G8S227-F1
#
_entry.id   AF-G8S227-F1
#
_cell.length_a   1.000
_cell.length_b   1.000
_cell.length_c   1.000
_cell.angle_alpha   90.00
_cell.angle_beta   90.00
_cell.angle_gamma   90.00
#
_symmetry.space_group_name_H-M   'P 1'
#
loop_
_entity.id
_entity.type
_entity.pdbx_description
1 polymer ?
#
loop_
_entity_poly.entity_id
_entity_poly.type
_entity_poly.pdbx_seq_one_letter_code
_entity_poly.pdbx_strand_id
1 'polypeptide(L)'
;MRTVTRRVTLWRADLEGLVCPVAEEIAEALIGRDPVMVVLEHRVKGITAVREVFETAVEREPTWRFSGIGWPADVQTGTVVTVTWQAGRDAVVVRTRVLDDPMRIDGVNYYHEYDPLVVTRDFDPRPSNRGQVLKVIRGLGRVFEDGSAVFPEDSLAGQAGLGRGQKGTFLLKNAVDQLIREGYVTRVTGSTDADGLACYPAVDGQDPVDLLFYAPLVEPAPHPHEDDDEDDEHHDRREHWVKGFIRKLPPGAQPSERQMAAYQWAVENELIDEDAMGPGYTYVKKHHRNG
;
A
#
# COMPACT_ATOMS: atom_id res chain seq x y z
N MET A 1 20.61 -23.13 -19.55
CA MET A 1 21.14 -22.43 -18.37
C MET A 1 19.94 -22.07 -17.49
N ARG A 2 19.81 -22.62 -16.29
CA ARG A 2 18.62 -22.42 -15.43
C ARG A 2 18.72 -21.05 -14.77
N THR A 3 17.72 -20.19 -15.00
CA THR A 3 17.54 -18.92 -14.28
C THR A 3 16.33 -19.08 -13.39
N VAL A 4 16.44 -18.65 -12.13
CA VAL A 4 15.33 -18.61 -11.18
C VAL A 4 15.10 -17.14 -10.84
N THR A 5 13.86 -16.68 -10.99
CA THR A 5 13.44 -15.31 -10.67
C THR A 5 12.22 -15.38 -9.77
N ARG A 6 12.26 -14.65 -8.66
CA ARG A 6 11.15 -14.57 -7.71
C ARG A 6 10.91 -13.12 -7.30
N ARG A 7 9.65 -12.75 -7.19
CA ARG A 7 9.23 -11.50 -6.55
C ARG A 7 8.88 -11.78 -5.10
N VAL A 8 9.41 -10.97 -4.20
CA VAL A 8 9.14 -11.06 -2.76
C VAL A 8 8.78 -9.67 -2.25
N THR A 9 7.83 -9.61 -1.34
CA THR A 9 7.42 -8.38 -0.67
C THR A 9 8.14 -8.30 0.67
N LEU A 10 8.78 -7.17 0.96
CA LEU A 10 9.49 -6.96 2.21
C LEU A 10 8.52 -6.54 3.33
N TRP A 11 8.56 -7.25 4.44
CA TRP A 11 7.85 -6.91 5.67
C TRP A 11 8.73 -6.03 6.55
N ARG A 12 8.16 -5.34 7.54
CA ARG A 12 8.94 -4.58 8.54
C ARG A 12 10.01 -5.45 9.18
N ALA A 13 9.67 -6.69 9.55
CA ALA A 13 10.62 -7.63 10.14
C ALA A 13 11.80 -7.94 9.21
N ASP A 14 11.61 -7.91 7.88
CA ASP A 14 12.70 -8.10 6.92
C ASP A 14 13.65 -6.90 6.91
N LEU A 15 13.08 -5.70 6.97
CA LEU A 15 13.85 -4.45 7.00
C LEU A 15 14.61 -4.28 8.32
N GLU A 16 13.95 -4.51 9.45
CA GLU A 16 14.57 -4.41 10.79
C GLU A 16 15.60 -5.54 11.03
N GLY A 17 15.30 -6.74 10.53
CA GLY A 17 16.20 -7.89 10.62
C GLY A 17 17.37 -7.83 9.65
N LEU A 18 17.38 -6.88 8.70
CA LEU A 18 18.36 -6.80 7.62
C LEU A 18 18.42 -8.11 6.83
N VAL A 19 17.25 -8.66 6.51
CA VAL A 19 17.12 -9.93 5.78
C VAL A 19 16.38 -9.75 4.47
N CYS A 20 16.64 -10.64 3.51
CA CYS A 20 15.90 -10.74 2.26
C CYS A 20 15.35 -12.17 2.10
N PRO A 21 14.02 -12.37 2.07
CA PRO A 21 13.43 -13.67 1.77
C PRO A 21 13.91 -14.20 0.42
N VAL A 22 14.15 -15.51 0.33
CA VAL A 22 14.59 -16.17 -0.90
C VAL A 22 13.79 -17.44 -1.17
N ALA A 23 13.57 -17.73 -2.45
CA ALA A 23 12.90 -18.95 -2.87
C ALA A 23 13.74 -20.19 -2.52
N GLU A 24 13.08 -21.27 -2.13
CA GLU A 24 13.71 -22.53 -1.73
C GLU A 24 14.66 -23.05 -2.82
N GLU A 25 14.30 -22.94 -4.11
CA GLU A 25 15.13 -23.41 -5.22
C GLU A 25 16.45 -22.63 -5.37
N ILE A 26 16.47 -21.35 -5.00
CA ILE A 26 17.70 -20.54 -4.98
C ILE A 26 18.51 -20.91 -3.74
N ALA A 27 17.86 -21.02 -2.58
CA ALA A 27 18.52 -21.39 -1.34
C ALA A 27 19.21 -22.75 -1.45
N GLU A 28 18.49 -23.79 -1.89
CA GLU A 28 19.01 -25.15 -2.06
C GLU A 28 20.23 -25.20 -2.99
N ALA A 29 20.24 -24.40 -4.06
CA ALA A 29 21.36 -24.33 -4.99
C ALA A 29 22.62 -23.67 -4.39
N LEU A 30 22.44 -22.89 -3.32
CA LEU A 30 23.48 -22.11 -2.66
C LEU A 30 23.88 -22.69 -1.30
N ILE A 31 23.20 -23.73 -0.80
CA ILE A 31 23.57 -24.41 0.45
C ILE A 31 25.04 -24.85 0.38
N GLY A 32 25.80 -24.50 1.43
CA GLY A 32 27.22 -24.83 1.55
C GLY A 32 28.16 -23.93 0.75
N ARG A 33 27.63 -22.91 0.04
CA ARG A 33 28.42 -21.85 -0.61
C ARG A 33 28.41 -20.64 0.29
N ASP A 34 29.30 -20.61 1.27
CA ASP A 34 29.47 -19.46 2.17
C ASP A 34 30.86 -18.84 1.92
N PRO A 35 30.95 -17.54 1.56
CA PRO A 35 29.85 -16.57 1.44
C PRO A 35 29.07 -16.64 0.12
N VAL A 36 27.80 -16.24 0.15
CA VAL A 36 27.00 -15.92 -1.05
C VAL A 36 27.05 -14.43 -1.30
N MET A 37 27.42 -14.05 -2.53
CA MET A 37 27.36 -12.65 -2.96
C MET A 37 25.92 -12.25 -3.31
N VAL A 38 25.38 -11.27 -2.60
CA VAL A 38 24.11 -10.63 -2.96
C VAL A 38 24.38 -9.25 -3.50
N VAL A 39 23.89 -8.97 -4.70
CA VAL A 39 23.98 -7.65 -5.34
C VAL A 39 22.62 -6.99 -5.26
N LEU A 40 22.53 -5.87 -4.56
CA LEU A 40 21.34 -5.01 -4.58
C LEU A 40 21.48 -3.97 -5.69
N GLU A 41 20.50 -3.94 -6.59
CA GLU A 41 20.32 -2.90 -7.60
C GLU A 41 19.08 -2.08 -7.25
N HIS A 42 19.29 -0.80 -6.98
CA HIS A 42 18.25 0.09 -6.50
C HIS A 42 18.43 1.50 -7.06
N ARG A 43 17.38 2.33 -7.00
CA ARG A 43 17.47 3.75 -7.32
C ARG A 43 16.96 4.55 -6.14
N VAL A 44 17.85 5.22 -5.42
CA VAL A 44 17.47 6.01 -4.24
C VAL A 44 16.47 7.09 -4.66
N LYS A 45 15.32 7.09 -3.98
CA LYS A 45 14.13 7.90 -4.30
C LYS A 45 13.66 7.78 -5.75
N GLY A 46 13.92 6.65 -6.39
CA GLY A 46 13.56 6.38 -7.79
C GLY A 46 14.53 6.95 -8.85
N ILE A 47 15.54 7.72 -8.44
CA ILE A 47 16.41 8.48 -9.37
C ILE A 47 17.83 7.92 -9.38
N THR A 48 18.52 8.03 -8.25
CA THR A 48 19.97 7.80 -8.19
C THR A 48 20.27 6.32 -8.13
N ALA A 49 20.76 5.75 -9.24
CA ALA A 49 21.12 4.35 -9.30
C ALA A 49 22.27 4.03 -8.32
N VAL A 50 22.02 3.05 -7.46
CA VAL A 50 22.99 2.49 -6.52
C VAL A 50 23.11 1.00 -6.74
N ARG A 51 24.34 0.51 -6.58
CA ARG A 51 24.66 -0.91 -6.63
C ARG A 51 25.49 -1.24 -5.41
N GLU A 52 24.94 -2.08 -4.55
CA GLU A 52 25.61 -2.53 -3.34
C GLU A 52 25.83 -4.04 -3.40
N VAL A 53 26.90 -4.49 -2.76
CA VAL A 53 27.30 -5.89 -2.77
C VAL A 53 27.50 -6.33 -1.32
N PHE A 54 26.84 -7.41 -0.95
CA PHE A 54 26.84 -7.99 0.38
C PHE A 54 27.43 -9.40 0.32
N GLU A 55 28.36 -9.69 1.22
CA GLU A 55 28.75 -11.06 1.55
C GLU A 55 27.75 -11.58 2.58
N THR A 56 26.95 -12.57 2.21
CA THR A 56 25.81 -13.03 3.01
C THR A 56 25.87 -14.53 3.23
N ALA A 57 25.17 -14.99 4.27
CA ALA A 57 24.86 -16.40 4.46
C ALA A 57 23.41 -16.69 4.02
N VAL A 58 23.19 -17.91 3.53
CA VAL A 58 21.84 -18.45 3.32
C VAL A 58 21.41 -19.15 4.59
N GLU A 59 20.39 -18.62 5.24
CA GLU A 59 19.87 -19.12 6.51
C GLU A 59 18.43 -19.56 6.37
N ARG A 60 17.97 -20.42 7.29
CA ARG A 60 16.59 -20.87 7.37
C ARG A 60 16.00 -20.54 8.73
N GLU A 61 15.12 -19.53 8.83
CA GLU A 61 14.27 -19.35 10.03
C GLU A 61 13.13 -18.31 9.84
N PRO A 62 11.84 -18.70 9.95
CA PRO A 62 11.27 -20.04 9.67
C PRO A 62 11.35 -20.42 8.18
N THR A 63 11.73 -19.47 7.32
CA THR A 63 11.87 -19.63 5.87
C THR A 63 13.30 -19.28 5.42
N TRP A 64 13.63 -19.62 4.17
CA TRP A 64 14.94 -19.30 3.60
C TRP A 64 15.11 -17.79 3.40
N ARG A 65 16.26 -17.25 3.81
CA ARG A 65 16.61 -15.83 3.70
C ARG A 65 18.11 -15.60 3.55
N PHE A 66 18.48 -14.48 2.96
CA PHE A 66 19.81 -13.89 3.09
C PHE A 66 19.83 -12.97 4.32
N SER A 67 20.90 -12.97 5.10
CA SER A 67 21.10 -12.08 6.24
C SER A 67 22.13 -10.98 5.93
N GLY A 68 22.12 -9.90 6.72
CA GLY A 68 23.09 -8.81 6.61
C GLY A 68 22.87 -7.86 5.43
N ILE A 69 21.64 -7.80 4.89
CA ILE A 69 21.29 -6.89 3.79
C ILE A 69 21.04 -5.49 4.34
N GLY A 70 21.94 -4.55 4.02
CA GLY A 70 21.75 -3.13 4.29
C GLY A 70 20.73 -2.53 3.33
N TRP A 71 19.48 -2.38 3.77
CA TRP A 71 18.43 -1.77 2.95
C TRP A 71 18.62 -0.24 2.82
N PRO A 72 18.48 0.34 1.62
CA PRO A 72 18.45 1.78 1.44
C PRO A 72 17.34 2.44 2.26
N ALA A 73 17.58 3.65 2.77
CA ALA A 73 16.70 4.31 3.73
C ALA A 73 15.30 4.66 3.18
N ASP A 74 15.13 4.70 1.85
CA ASP A 74 13.85 4.94 1.18
C ASP A 74 13.11 3.65 0.80
N VAL A 75 13.66 2.46 1.12
CA VAL A 75 12.92 1.20 1.05
C VAL A 75 11.96 1.12 2.24
N GLN A 76 10.68 0.87 1.95
CA GLN A 76 9.61 0.86 2.94
C GLN A 76 9.00 -0.53 3.08
N THR A 77 8.31 -0.77 4.20
CA THR A 77 7.47 -1.96 4.35
C THR A 77 6.50 -2.05 3.18
N GLY A 78 6.37 -3.24 2.61
CA GLY A 78 5.58 -3.51 1.41
C GLY A 78 6.35 -3.35 0.11
N THR A 79 7.58 -2.82 0.08
CA THR A 79 8.37 -2.76 -1.16
C THR A 79 8.57 -4.16 -1.74
N VAL A 80 8.33 -4.28 -3.06
CA VAL A 80 8.53 -5.51 -3.81
C VAL A 80 9.92 -5.51 -4.43
N VAL A 81 10.67 -6.58 -4.16
CA VAL A 81 11.98 -6.82 -4.78
C VAL A 81 11.94 -8.08 -5.64
N THR A 82 12.71 -8.04 -6.73
CA THR A 82 12.91 -9.18 -7.62
C THR A 82 14.27 -9.81 -7.32
N VAL A 83 14.25 -11.04 -6.82
CA VAL A 83 15.43 -11.85 -6.55
C VAL A 83 15.68 -12.76 -7.75
N THR A 84 16.85 -12.66 -8.36
CA THR A 84 17.23 -13.45 -9.54
C THR A 84 18.56 -14.15 -9.31
N TRP A 85 18.61 -15.44 -9.63
CA TRP A 85 19.83 -16.24 -9.62
C TRP A 85 19.94 -17.05 -10.91
N GLN A 86 21.16 -17.20 -11.41
CA GLN A 86 21.47 -18.00 -12.59
C GLN A 86 22.46 -19.09 -12.25
N ALA A 87 22.18 -20.32 -12.67
CA ALA A 87 23.09 -21.44 -12.47
C ALA A 87 24.47 -21.14 -13.07
N GLY A 88 25.52 -21.31 -12.26
CA GLY A 88 26.91 -21.00 -12.62
C GLY A 88 27.33 -19.55 -12.39
N ARG A 89 26.44 -18.70 -11.84
CA ARG A 89 26.83 -17.39 -11.29
C ARG A 89 27.00 -17.52 -9.77
N ASP A 90 28.00 -16.82 -9.26
CA ASP A 90 28.32 -16.78 -7.83
C ASP A 90 27.58 -15.66 -7.08
N ALA A 91 26.71 -14.93 -7.78
CA ALA A 91 25.96 -13.82 -7.23
C ALA A 91 24.45 -13.97 -7.46
N VAL A 92 23.69 -13.56 -6.45
CA VAL A 92 22.24 -13.37 -6.50
C VAL A 92 21.97 -11.88 -6.67
N VAL A 93 21.09 -11.51 -7.60
CA VAL A 93 20.73 -10.11 -7.85
C VAL A 93 19.37 -9.83 -7.25
N VAL A 94 19.30 -8.86 -6.34
CA VAL A 94 18.07 -8.31 -5.77
C VAL A 94 17.84 -6.95 -6.41
N ARG A 95 16.66 -6.74 -7.01
CA ARG A 95 16.34 -5.49 -7.70
C ARG A 95 15.03 -4.90 -7.23
N THR A 96 15.02 -3.60 -6.95
CA THR A 96 13.77 -2.82 -6.78
C THR A 96 13.31 -2.27 -8.12
N ARG A 97 11.99 -2.14 -8.31
CA ARG A 97 11.41 -1.49 -9.50
C ARG A 97 10.90 -0.12 -9.10
N VAL A 98 11.35 0.92 -9.78
CA VAL A 98 10.86 2.30 -9.56
C VAL A 98 9.40 2.40 -10.01
N LEU A 99 8.58 3.12 -9.25
CA LEU A 99 7.24 3.51 -9.67
C LEU A 99 7.34 4.61 -10.71
N ASP A 100 6.53 4.52 -11.75
CA ASP A 100 6.43 5.60 -12.74
C ASP A 100 5.94 6.90 -12.05
N ASP A 101 4.98 6.77 -11.12
CA ASP A 101 4.46 7.85 -10.28
C ASP A 101 4.71 7.56 -8.79
N PRO A 102 5.70 8.21 -8.15
CA PRO A 102 5.89 8.13 -6.70
C PRO A 102 4.65 8.59 -5.93
N MET A 103 4.32 7.90 -4.85
CA MET A 103 3.12 8.18 -4.07
C MET A 103 3.37 8.17 -2.58
N ARG A 104 2.60 8.97 -1.85
CA ARG A 104 2.57 9.05 -0.40
C ARG A 104 1.31 8.38 0.11
N ILE A 105 1.47 7.35 0.94
CA ILE A 105 0.37 6.57 1.53
C ILE A 105 0.40 6.78 3.03
N ASP A 106 -0.66 7.36 3.58
CA ASP A 106 -0.77 7.71 5.00
C ASP A 106 0.46 8.48 5.54
N GLY A 107 1.06 9.33 4.69
CA GLY A 107 2.24 10.12 5.03
C GLY A 107 3.59 9.44 4.77
N VAL A 108 3.62 8.20 4.27
CA VAL A 108 4.86 7.46 3.92
C VAL A 108 5.08 7.50 2.41
N ASN A 109 6.26 7.92 1.97
CA ASN A 109 6.61 8.00 0.55
C ASN A 109 7.06 6.64 0.00
N TYR A 110 6.51 6.26 -1.14
CA TYR A 110 6.86 5.08 -1.93
C TYR A 110 7.35 5.53 -3.30
N TYR A 111 8.62 5.25 -3.58
CA TYR A 111 9.25 5.49 -4.89
C TYR A 111 9.41 4.20 -5.71
N HIS A 112 9.13 3.06 -5.09
CA HIS A 112 9.31 1.73 -5.66
C HIS A 112 8.03 0.93 -5.57
N GLU A 113 7.88 -0.02 -6.49
CA GLU A 113 6.76 -0.95 -6.54
C GLU A 113 6.55 -1.59 -5.15
N TYR A 114 5.30 -1.63 -4.72
CA TYR A 114 4.92 -2.10 -3.40
C TYR A 114 3.65 -2.93 -3.45
N ASP A 115 3.40 -3.67 -2.38
CA ASP A 115 2.21 -4.48 -2.17
C ASP A 115 1.25 -3.78 -1.18
N PRO A 116 0.10 -3.25 -1.64
CA PRO A 116 -0.86 -2.57 -0.78
C PRO A 116 -1.37 -3.43 0.39
N LEU A 117 -1.42 -4.76 0.22
CA LEU A 117 -1.87 -5.67 1.27
C LEU A 117 -0.90 -5.67 2.44
N VAL A 118 0.41 -5.74 2.16
CA VAL A 118 1.45 -5.72 3.20
C VAL A 118 1.56 -4.33 3.83
N VAL A 119 1.51 -3.26 3.04
CA VAL A 119 1.48 -1.87 3.57
C VAL A 119 0.33 -1.70 4.55
N THR A 120 -0.82 -2.30 4.27
CA THR A 120 -1.99 -2.23 5.13
C THR A 120 -1.82 -3.10 6.37
N ARG A 121 -1.52 -4.40 6.20
CA ARG A 121 -1.44 -5.40 7.26
C ARG A 121 -0.33 -5.13 8.27
N ASP A 122 0.85 -4.79 7.77
CA ASP A 122 2.04 -4.60 8.59
C ASP A 122 2.18 -3.15 9.05
N PHE A 123 1.06 -2.47 9.28
CA PHE A 123 1.03 -1.12 9.83
C PHE A 123 1.45 -1.13 11.31
N ASP A 124 2.40 -0.27 11.67
CA ASP A 124 2.73 0.02 13.06
C ASP A 124 2.15 1.39 13.47
N PRO A 125 1.04 1.39 14.22
CA PRO A 125 0.52 2.62 14.76
C PRO A 125 1.36 3.07 15.94
N ARG A 126 1.76 4.33 15.93
CA ARG A 126 2.22 5.01 17.15
C ARG A 126 1.21 4.81 18.30
N PRO A 127 1.69 4.65 19.55
CA PRO A 127 0.83 4.33 20.70
C PRO A 127 -0.16 5.46 20.98
N SER A 128 -1.36 5.32 20.43
CA SER A 128 -2.47 6.27 20.51
C SER A 128 -3.78 5.52 20.36
N ASN A 129 -4.88 6.06 20.89
CA ASN A 129 -6.20 5.41 20.77
C ASN A 129 -6.59 5.21 19.30
N ARG A 130 -6.34 6.22 18.46
CA ARG A 130 -6.54 6.14 17.02
C ARG A 130 -5.69 5.07 16.36
N GLY A 131 -4.41 5.04 16.73
CA GLY A 131 -3.47 4.04 16.23
C GLY A 131 -3.94 2.62 16.56
N GLN A 132 -4.42 2.38 17.77
CA GLN A 132 -4.98 1.08 18.17
C GLN A 132 -6.22 0.69 17.35
N VAL A 133 -7.11 1.64 17.06
CA VAL A 133 -8.27 1.40 16.16
C VAL A 133 -7.80 1.02 14.76
N LEU A 134 -6.89 1.80 14.17
CA LEU A 134 -6.34 1.48 12.83
C LEU A 134 -5.57 0.16 12.81
N LYS A 135 -4.86 -0.19 13.89
CA LYS A 135 -4.18 -1.49 14.03
C LYS A 135 -5.16 -2.65 13.86
N VAL A 136 -6.32 -2.56 14.52
CA VAL A 136 -7.34 -3.60 14.46
C VAL A 136 -7.96 -3.66 13.07
N ILE A 137 -8.40 -2.52 12.53
CA ILE A 137 -9.07 -2.49 11.22
C ILE A 137 -8.15 -3.03 10.14
N ARG A 138 -6.90 -2.56 10.09
CA ARG A 138 -5.93 -2.95 9.04
C ARG A 138 -5.33 -4.34 9.27
N GLY A 139 -5.08 -4.71 10.53
CA GLY A 139 -4.41 -5.95 10.90
C GLY A 139 -5.35 -7.16 10.98
N LEU A 140 -6.58 -6.98 11.46
CA LEU A 140 -7.57 -8.06 11.67
C LEU A 140 -8.75 -7.98 10.69
N GLY A 141 -8.97 -6.84 10.05
CA GLY A 141 -10.02 -6.70 9.04
C GLY A 141 -9.75 -7.52 7.78
N ARG A 142 -10.78 -7.57 6.93
CA ARG A 142 -10.62 -8.05 5.56
C ARG A 142 -9.99 -6.93 4.74
N VAL A 143 -8.82 -7.18 4.16
CA VAL A 143 -8.08 -6.23 3.34
C VAL A 143 -8.33 -6.55 1.87
N PHE A 144 -8.57 -5.54 1.06
CA PHE A 144 -8.79 -5.63 -0.39
C PHE A 144 -7.50 -5.31 -1.16
N GLU A 145 -7.47 -5.65 -2.45
CA GLU A 145 -6.28 -5.52 -3.31
C GLU A 145 -5.72 -4.10 -3.41
N ASP A 146 -6.57 -3.08 -3.21
CA ASP A 146 -6.18 -1.67 -3.20
C ASP A 146 -5.61 -1.19 -1.85
N GLY A 147 -5.52 -2.08 -0.85
CA GLY A 147 -5.09 -1.76 0.51
C GLY A 147 -6.21 -1.21 1.40
N SER A 148 -7.43 -1.05 0.90
CA SER A 148 -8.57 -0.75 1.78
C SER A 148 -8.89 -1.93 2.70
N ALA A 149 -9.54 -1.67 3.83
CA ALA A 149 -9.88 -2.71 4.79
C ALA A 149 -11.24 -2.49 5.45
N VAL A 150 -11.96 -3.57 5.74
CA VAL A 150 -13.22 -3.52 6.48
C VAL A 150 -13.16 -4.34 7.76
N PHE A 151 -13.79 -3.82 8.81
CA PHE A 151 -13.88 -4.48 10.11
C PHE A 151 -15.23 -4.17 10.79
N PRO A 152 -15.91 -5.15 11.42
CA PRO A 152 -17.18 -4.91 12.12
C PRO A 152 -17.02 -3.95 13.31
N GLU A 153 -17.81 -2.87 13.35
CA GLU A 153 -17.69 -1.83 14.38
C GLU A 153 -17.93 -2.40 15.80
N ASP A 154 -18.92 -3.28 15.95
CA ASP A 154 -19.27 -3.90 17.23
C ASP A 154 -18.15 -4.78 17.81
N SER A 155 -17.29 -5.34 16.95
CA SER A 155 -16.15 -6.17 17.38
C SER A 155 -14.95 -5.34 17.86
N LEU A 156 -14.94 -4.03 17.61
CA LEU A 156 -13.77 -3.17 17.79
C LEU A 156 -13.36 -3.06 19.26
N ALA A 157 -14.31 -2.94 20.17
CA ALA A 157 -14.04 -2.83 21.61
C ALA A 157 -13.33 -4.08 22.18
N GLY A 158 -13.65 -5.26 21.65
CA GLY A 158 -13.01 -6.51 22.07
C GLY A 158 -11.55 -6.59 21.61
N GLN A 159 -11.25 -6.09 20.41
CA GLN A 159 -9.96 -6.28 19.74
C GLN A 159 -8.97 -5.13 19.96
N ALA A 160 -9.45 -3.89 20.10
CA ALA A 160 -8.58 -2.72 20.23
C ALA A 160 -7.91 -2.61 21.61
N GLY A 161 -8.36 -3.41 22.59
CA GLY A 161 -7.96 -3.23 23.99
C GLY A 161 -8.50 -1.93 24.62
N LEU A 162 -9.33 -1.19 23.86
CA LEU A 162 -10.08 0.00 24.25
C LEU A 162 -11.55 -0.35 24.40
N GLY A 163 -12.33 0.43 25.15
CA GLY A 163 -13.78 0.19 25.24
C GLY A 163 -14.28 -0.45 26.54
N ARG A 164 -13.39 -0.86 27.46
CA ARG A 164 -13.80 -1.38 28.78
C ARG A 164 -14.15 -0.25 29.75
N GLY A 165 -15.37 -0.32 30.31
CA GLY A 165 -15.91 0.69 31.22
C GLY A 165 -16.20 2.03 30.52
N GLN A 166 -16.91 2.93 31.20
CA GLN A 166 -17.39 4.18 30.59
C GLN A 166 -16.28 5.02 29.95
N LYS A 167 -15.12 5.13 30.63
CA LYS A 167 -13.96 5.85 30.10
C LYS A 167 -13.40 5.19 28.84
N GLY A 168 -13.28 3.86 28.82
CA GLY A 168 -12.79 3.12 27.65
C GLY A 168 -13.72 3.27 26.46
N THR A 169 -15.04 3.16 26.68
CA THR A 169 -16.06 3.36 25.63
C THR A 169 -15.98 4.77 25.05
N PHE A 170 -15.84 5.79 25.90
CA PHE A 170 -15.68 7.18 25.46
C PHE A 170 -14.42 7.37 24.61
N LEU A 171 -13.27 6.84 25.04
CA LEU A 171 -12.01 6.95 24.28
C LEU A 171 -12.08 6.24 22.92
N LEU A 172 -12.71 5.06 22.89
CA LEU A 172 -12.90 4.32 21.64
C LEU A 172 -13.77 5.11 20.66
N LYS A 173 -14.95 5.57 21.12
CA LYS A 173 -15.86 6.37 20.32
C LYS A 173 -15.17 7.63 19.79
N ASN A 174 -14.48 8.36 20.66
CA ASN A 174 -13.76 9.57 20.27
C ASN A 174 -12.67 9.30 19.21
N ALA A 175 -11.93 8.19 19.34
CA ALA A 175 -10.91 7.79 18.37
C ALA A 175 -11.52 7.46 16.99
N VAL A 176 -12.62 6.69 16.96
CA VAL A 176 -13.35 6.37 15.72
C VAL A 176 -13.90 7.65 15.08
N ASP A 177 -14.57 8.50 15.86
CA ASP A 177 -15.14 9.76 15.35
C ASP A 177 -14.05 10.70 14.81
N GLN A 178 -12.86 10.70 15.40
CA GLN A 178 -11.72 11.46 14.88
C GLN A 178 -11.19 10.88 13.56
N LEU A 179 -11.04 9.56 13.45
CA LEU A 179 -10.62 8.90 12.21
C LEU A 179 -11.62 9.15 11.06
N ILE A 180 -12.91 9.16 11.38
CA ILE A 180 -13.97 9.49 10.41
C ILE A 180 -13.87 10.95 9.96
N ARG A 181 -13.71 11.88 10.90
CA ARG A 181 -13.56 13.30 10.58
C ARG A 181 -12.34 13.59 9.69
N GLU A 182 -11.27 12.84 9.90
CA GLU A 182 -10.02 12.98 9.12
C GLU A 182 -10.02 12.16 7.83
N GLY A 183 -11.08 11.38 7.57
CA GLY A 183 -11.26 10.64 6.32
C GLY A 183 -10.48 9.32 6.23
N TYR A 184 -9.84 8.86 7.30
CA TYR A 184 -9.15 7.56 7.33
C TYR A 184 -10.14 6.38 7.35
N VAL A 185 -11.33 6.60 7.94
CA VAL A 185 -12.34 5.56 8.13
C VAL A 185 -13.71 6.11 7.76
N THR A 186 -14.60 5.28 7.23
CA THR A 186 -16.01 5.62 7.01
C THR A 186 -16.89 4.50 7.57
N ARG A 187 -18.08 4.83 8.09
CA ARG A 187 -19.09 3.83 8.43
C ARG A 187 -19.85 3.42 7.18
N VAL A 188 -19.92 2.12 6.93
CA VAL A 188 -20.65 1.54 5.80
C VAL A 188 -21.47 0.35 6.27
N THR A 189 -22.56 0.07 5.56
CA THR A 189 -23.32 -1.17 5.77
C THR A 189 -22.71 -2.28 4.93
N GLY A 190 -22.35 -3.38 5.58
CA GLY A 190 -21.93 -4.62 4.94
C GLY A 190 -22.74 -5.80 5.46
N SER A 191 -22.19 -7.00 5.30
CA SER A 191 -22.73 -8.22 5.87
C SER A 191 -21.61 -9.10 6.44
N THR A 192 -21.97 -10.16 7.14
CA THR A 192 -21.04 -11.24 7.50
C THR A 192 -21.40 -12.52 6.75
N ASP A 193 -20.40 -13.21 6.23
CA ASP A 193 -20.61 -14.53 5.64
C ASP A 193 -20.80 -15.63 6.71
N ALA A 194 -20.98 -16.87 6.25
CA ALA A 194 -21.19 -18.02 7.13
C ALA A 194 -19.98 -18.31 8.06
N ASP A 195 -18.79 -17.83 7.70
CA ASP A 195 -17.56 -17.96 8.47
C ASP A 195 -17.33 -16.75 9.40
N GLY A 196 -18.26 -15.78 9.41
CA GLY A 196 -18.18 -14.56 10.21
C GLY A 196 -17.24 -13.51 9.63
N LEU A 197 -16.80 -13.65 8.37
CA LEU A 197 -15.95 -12.66 7.71
C LEU A 197 -16.78 -11.50 7.17
N ALA A 198 -16.26 -10.29 7.36
CA ALA A 198 -16.89 -9.09 6.85
C ALA A 198 -16.91 -9.09 5.30
N CYS A 199 -18.08 -8.79 4.76
CA CYS A 199 -18.33 -8.62 3.34
C CYS A 199 -18.76 -7.18 3.08
N TYR A 200 -18.12 -6.55 2.10
CA TYR A 200 -18.48 -5.24 1.60
C TYR A 200 -18.38 -5.24 0.06
N PRO A 201 -19.43 -4.79 -0.65
CA PRO A 201 -20.73 -4.35 -0.13
C PRO A 201 -21.52 -5.50 0.53
N ALA A 202 -22.64 -5.16 1.20
CA ALA A 202 -23.53 -6.15 1.79
C ALA A 202 -24.05 -7.13 0.72
N VAL A 203 -24.09 -8.42 1.06
CA VAL A 203 -24.57 -9.48 0.17
C VAL A 203 -26.03 -9.78 0.44
N ASP A 204 -26.83 -9.90 -0.63
CA ASP A 204 -28.26 -10.22 -0.53
C ASP A 204 -28.50 -11.52 0.24
N GLY A 205 -29.43 -11.48 1.19
CA GLY A 205 -29.80 -12.62 2.02
C GLY A 205 -28.91 -12.88 3.23
N GLN A 206 -27.87 -12.07 3.45
CA GLN A 206 -27.09 -12.07 4.70
C GLN A 206 -27.57 -10.96 5.64
N ASP A 207 -27.30 -11.13 6.94
CA ASP A 207 -27.64 -10.13 7.94
C ASP A 207 -26.76 -8.87 7.76
N PRO A 208 -27.37 -7.67 7.72
CA PRO A 208 -26.62 -6.43 7.60
C PRO A 208 -25.87 -6.13 8.89
N VAL A 209 -24.65 -5.63 8.77
CA VAL A 209 -23.80 -5.21 9.89
C VAL A 209 -23.15 -3.86 9.62
N ASP A 210 -22.92 -3.10 10.69
CA ASP A 210 -22.15 -1.86 10.62
C ASP A 210 -20.64 -2.17 10.55
N LEU A 211 -20.02 -1.72 9.47
CA LEU A 211 -18.59 -1.88 9.22
C LEU A 211 -17.88 -0.54 9.26
N LEU A 212 -16.65 -0.57 9.76
CA LEU A 212 -15.66 0.48 9.57
C LEU A 212 -14.84 0.15 8.33
N PHE A 213 -14.94 1.01 7.31
CA PHE A 213 -14.18 0.94 6.08
C PHE A 213 -12.97 1.90 6.16
N TYR A 214 -11.76 1.35 6.23
CA TYR A 214 -10.52 2.09 6.07
C TYR A 214 -10.17 2.23 4.59
N ALA A 215 -9.84 3.44 4.17
CA ALA A 215 -9.29 3.74 2.85
C ALA A 215 -7.91 4.40 3.03
N PRO A 216 -6.84 3.88 2.40
CA PRO A 216 -5.53 4.53 2.45
C PRO A 216 -5.61 5.96 1.91
N LEU A 217 -4.98 6.91 2.60
CA LEU A 217 -4.83 8.26 2.08
C LEU A 217 -3.66 8.28 1.09
N VAL A 218 -3.98 8.24 -0.19
CA VAL A 218 -3.00 8.26 -1.28
C VAL A 218 -2.91 9.67 -1.86
N GLU A 219 -1.69 10.20 -1.88
CA GLU A 219 -1.32 11.50 -2.42
C GLU A 219 -0.09 11.32 -3.33
N PRO A 220 0.17 12.20 -4.30
CA PRO A 220 1.46 12.23 -4.97
C PRO A 220 2.59 12.42 -3.95
N ALA A 221 3.66 11.64 -4.06
CA ALA A 221 4.87 11.94 -3.29
C ALA A 221 5.57 13.14 -3.95
N PRO A 222 6.23 14.00 -3.16
CA PRO A 222 7.05 15.07 -3.72
C PRO A 222 8.08 14.48 -4.68
N HIS A 223 8.23 15.08 -5.85
CA HIS A 223 9.28 14.67 -6.77
C HIS A 223 10.63 15.06 -6.15
N PRO A 224 11.62 14.16 -6.10
CA PRO A 224 12.88 14.46 -5.40
C PRO A 224 13.71 15.58 -6.03
N HIS A 225 13.30 16.10 -7.19
CA HIS A 225 13.91 17.25 -7.88
C HIS A 225 13.28 18.59 -7.49
N GLU A 226 12.18 18.62 -6.74
CA GLU A 226 11.53 19.88 -6.31
C GLU A 226 12.27 20.57 -5.15
N ASP A 227 13.21 19.88 -4.50
CA ASP A 227 14.03 20.42 -3.41
C ASP A 227 15.37 21.02 -3.89
N ASP A 228 15.82 20.72 -5.12
CA ASP A 228 17.10 21.17 -5.68
C ASP A 228 16.90 21.68 -7.13
N ASP A 229 16.81 23.01 -7.25
CA ASP A 229 17.10 23.86 -8.40
C ASP A 229 16.06 24.14 -9.52
N GLU A 230 15.96 25.44 -9.79
CA GLU A 230 15.41 26.13 -10.95
C GLU A 230 16.06 25.66 -12.26
N ASP A 231 15.28 25.65 -13.35
CA ASP A 231 15.68 25.47 -14.75
C ASP A 231 16.35 24.12 -15.13
N ASP A 232 15.62 23.23 -15.82
CA ASP A 232 15.94 22.87 -17.22
C ASP A 232 15.02 21.78 -17.84
N GLU A 233 14.52 22.13 -19.02
CA GLU A 233 14.07 21.37 -20.20
C GLU A 233 13.59 19.90 -20.06
N HIS A 234 12.26 19.74 -20.05
CA HIS A 234 11.57 18.46 -20.18
C HIS A 234 11.72 17.81 -21.57
N HIS A 235 12.36 16.64 -21.62
CA HIS A 235 12.20 15.70 -22.73
C HIS A 235 10.89 14.91 -22.62
N ASP A 236 10.00 15.26 -23.54
CA ASP A 236 8.71 14.69 -23.90
C ASP A 236 8.72 13.15 -24.04
N ARG A 237 8.21 12.42 -23.03
CA ARG A 237 7.68 11.07 -23.22
C ARG A 237 6.18 11.21 -23.35
N ARG A 238 5.62 10.84 -24.50
CA ARG A 238 4.20 10.97 -24.82
C ARG A 238 3.36 10.11 -23.86
N GLU A 239 2.84 10.75 -22.83
CA GLU A 239 1.95 10.21 -21.81
C GLU A 239 0.54 10.04 -22.37
N HIS A 240 -0.05 8.84 -22.25
CA HIS A 240 -1.45 8.61 -22.60
C HIS A 240 -2.36 8.87 -21.39
N TRP A 241 -2.51 10.14 -21.08
CA TRP A 241 -3.47 10.60 -20.08
C TRP A 241 -4.91 10.47 -20.59
N VAL A 242 -5.77 9.88 -19.76
CA VAL A 242 -7.21 10.03 -19.93
C VAL A 242 -7.61 11.28 -19.16
N LYS A 243 -8.19 12.27 -19.86
CA LYS A 243 -8.79 13.45 -19.22
C LYS A 243 -9.77 13.02 -18.13
N GLY A 244 -9.96 13.87 -17.12
CA GLY A 244 -11.02 13.62 -16.15
C GLY A 244 -12.37 13.51 -16.88
N PHE A 245 -13.22 12.57 -16.47
CA PHE A 245 -14.52 12.36 -17.10
C PHE A 245 -15.58 11.96 -16.08
N ILE A 246 -16.85 12.15 -16.45
CA ILE A 246 -17.98 11.75 -15.61
C ILE A 246 -18.35 10.30 -15.93
N ARG A 247 -18.40 9.44 -14.91
CA ARG A 247 -18.89 8.06 -15.05
C ARG A 247 -20.22 7.88 -14.34
N LYS A 248 -21.06 6.99 -14.87
CA LYS A 248 -22.31 6.60 -14.23
C LYS A 248 -22.01 5.74 -13.00
N LEU A 249 -22.65 6.06 -11.87
CA LEU A 249 -22.61 5.25 -10.66
C LEU A 249 -23.63 4.09 -10.74
N PRO A 250 -23.43 3.02 -9.97
CA PRO A 250 -24.44 1.99 -9.78
C PRO A 250 -25.78 2.59 -9.28
N PRO A 251 -26.92 1.93 -9.55
CA PRO A 251 -28.23 2.40 -9.08
C PRO A 251 -28.26 2.61 -7.57
N GLY A 252 -28.68 3.79 -7.12
CA GLY A 252 -28.77 4.14 -5.69
C GLY A 252 -27.51 4.75 -5.08
N ALA A 253 -26.37 4.74 -5.78
CA ALA A 253 -25.15 5.38 -5.30
C ALA A 253 -25.12 6.88 -5.65
N GLN A 254 -24.57 7.69 -4.74
CA GLN A 254 -24.35 9.12 -4.92
C GLN A 254 -22.84 9.42 -4.90
N PRO A 255 -22.36 10.42 -5.66
CA PRO A 255 -20.98 10.85 -5.57
C PRO A 255 -20.68 11.37 -4.16
N SER A 256 -19.49 11.08 -3.65
CA SER A 256 -19.07 11.62 -2.35
C SER A 256 -18.88 13.14 -2.43
N GLU A 257 -18.96 13.85 -1.30
CA GLU A 257 -18.65 15.28 -1.23
C GLU A 257 -17.26 15.61 -1.79
N ARG A 258 -16.29 14.70 -1.62
CA ARG A 258 -14.95 14.82 -2.20
C ARG A 258 -14.93 14.65 -3.71
N GLN A 259 -15.77 13.79 -4.28
CA GLN A 259 -15.92 13.65 -5.73
C GLN A 259 -16.68 14.84 -6.33
N MET A 260 -17.62 15.43 -5.59
CA MET A 260 -18.27 16.70 -5.95
C MET A 260 -17.28 17.86 -5.90
N ALA A 261 -16.45 17.96 -4.86
CA ALA A 261 -15.39 18.98 -4.75
C ALA A 261 -14.32 18.80 -5.82
N ALA A 262 -13.93 17.55 -6.13
CA ALA A 262 -13.00 17.25 -7.22
C ALA A 262 -13.58 17.62 -8.60
N TYR A 263 -14.88 17.45 -8.79
CA TYR A 263 -15.58 17.90 -9.99
C TYR A 263 -15.61 19.42 -10.08
N GLN A 264 -15.99 20.13 -9.00
CA GLN A 264 -15.99 21.59 -8.95
C GLN A 264 -14.62 22.16 -9.27
N TRP A 265 -13.57 21.62 -8.63
CA TRP A 265 -12.19 22.01 -8.91
C TRP A 265 -11.79 21.74 -10.37
N ALA A 266 -12.23 20.62 -10.96
CA ALA A 266 -11.94 20.30 -12.35
C ALA A 266 -12.66 21.22 -13.35
N VAL A 267 -13.89 21.65 -13.04
CA VAL A 267 -14.64 22.66 -13.81
C VAL A 267 -13.96 24.02 -13.72
N GLU A 268 -13.54 24.44 -12.52
CA GLU A 268 -12.84 25.72 -12.30
C GLU A 268 -11.49 25.81 -13.02
N ASN A 269 -10.82 24.67 -13.23
CA ASN A 269 -9.51 24.60 -13.87
C ASN A 269 -9.57 24.12 -15.34
N GLU A 270 -10.76 24.06 -15.95
CA GLU A 270 -10.97 23.63 -17.35
C GLU A 270 -10.38 22.23 -17.66
N LEU A 271 -10.36 21.34 -16.67
CA LEU A 271 -9.78 19.98 -16.78
C LEU A 271 -10.79 18.92 -17.24
N ILE A 272 -12.03 19.33 -17.53
CA ILE A 272 -13.13 18.49 -18.02
C ILE A 272 -13.93 19.23 -19.10
N ASP A 273 -14.32 18.53 -20.16
CA ASP A 273 -15.06 19.09 -21.30
C ASP A 273 -16.60 18.94 -21.13
N GLU A 274 -17.09 18.46 -19.97
CA GLU A 274 -18.51 18.14 -19.72
C GLU A 274 -19.15 19.10 -18.69
N ASP A 275 -20.26 19.71 -19.11
CA ASP A 275 -20.85 20.89 -18.46
C ASP A 275 -21.60 20.62 -17.13
N ALA A 276 -22.05 19.38 -16.86
CA ALA A 276 -22.83 19.09 -15.66
C ALA A 276 -22.80 17.62 -15.19
N MET A 277 -22.52 17.39 -13.91
CA MET A 277 -22.69 16.07 -13.26
C MET A 277 -24.15 15.85 -12.86
N GLY A 278 -24.84 14.96 -13.59
CA GLY A 278 -26.21 14.57 -13.28
C GLY A 278 -26.34 13.64 -12.06
N PRO A 279 -27.56 13.44 -11.51
CA PRO A 279 -27.81 12.52 -10.40
C PRO A 279 -27.38 11.08 -10.74
N GLY A 280 -26.67 10.41 -9.84
CA GLY A 280 -26.17 9.05 -10.06
C GLY A 280 -24.94 8.98 -10.97
N TYR A 281 -24.15 10.05 -11.05
CA TYR A 281 -22.85 10.10 -11.73
C TYR A 281 -21.75 10.52 -10.75
N THR A 282 -20.49 10.22 -11.08
CA THR A 282 -19.32 10.63 -10.30
C THR A 282 -18.18 11.09 -11.19
N TYR A 283 -17.30 11.93 -10.65
CA TYR A 283 -16.13 12.40 -11.36
C TYR A 283 -14.97 11.45 -11.15
N VAL A 284 -14.43 10.96 -12.27
CA VAL A 284 -13.17 10.24 -12.31
C VAL A 284 -12.09 11.24 -12.65
N LYS A 285 -11.16 11.46 -11.72
CA LYS A 285 -10.01 12.33 -11.95
C LYS A 285 -9.20 11.83 -13.14
N LYS A 286 -8.51 12.77 -13.80
CA LYS A 286 -7.49 12.48 -14.81
C LYS A 286 -6.62 11.31 -14.31
N HIS A 287 -6.57 10.24 -15.10
CA HIS A 287 -5.84 9.02 -14.74
C HIS A 287 -5.18 8.44 -15.98
N HIS A 288 -4.13 7.67 -15.75
CA HIS A 288 -3.43 6.99 -16.81
C HIS A 288 -4.15 5.70 -17.21
N ARG A 289 -4.25 5.42 -18.51
CA ARG A 289 -4.67 4.11 -19.01
C ARG A 289 -3.43 3.34 -19.41
N ASN A 290 -3.16 2.22 -18.74
CA ASN A 290 -2.14 1.28 -19.19
C ASN A 290 -2.57 0.69 -20.53
N GLY A 291 -1.73 0.82 -21.55
CA GLY A 291 -1.73 -0.05 -22.73
C GLY A 291 -0.98 -1.34 -22.45
#